data_AF-A0A5C5WHG6-F1
#
_entry.id   AF-A0A5C5WHG6-F1
#
_cell.length_a   1.000
_cell.length_b   1.000
_cell.length_c   1.000
_cell.angle_alpha   90.00
_cell.angle_beta   90.00
_cell.angle_gamma   90.00
#
_symmetry.space_group_name_H-M   'P 1'
#
loop_
_entity.id
_entity.type
_entity.pdbx_description
1 polymer ?
#
loop_
_entity_poly.entity_id
_entity_poly.type
_entity_poly.pdbx_seq_one_letter_code
_entity_poly.pdbx_strand_id
1 'polypeptide(L)'
;MGTTFVSIGDHGFWMRDGVLELWLRLLALHLEDPADDSSPCDAIRSQWLLASRGYFNGCVPLDLESDISTDAGRKLILDAIASLRKSLESAPETLDHHVLNLLGFSGPFSGNPDTWRLLDVADAFVDLIEGRVNGTAKTTEWMPGSAKRN
;
A
#
# COMPACT_ATOMS: atom_id res chain seq x y z
N MET A 1 10.40 15.03 -1.91
CA MET A 1 9.68 13.76 -1.65
C MET A 1 8.23 14.04 -1.97
N GLY A 2 7.68 13.37 -2.98
CA GLY A 2 6.32 13.66 -3.43
C GLY A 2 5.26 13.02 -2.53
N THR A 3 4.02 13.38 -2.82
CA THR A 3 2.84 12.80 -2.20
C THR A 3 1.83 12.42 -3.26
N THR A 4 1.16 11.29 -3.06
CA THR A 4 0.12 10.77 -3.95
C THR A 4 -1.20 10.73 -3.18
N PHE A 5 -2.29 11.16 -3.83
CA PHE A 5 -3.63 11.02 -3.28
C PHE A 5 -4.16 9.64 -3.66
N VAL A 6 -4.42 8.79 -2.66
CA VAL A 6 -5.01 7.46 -2.85
C VAL A 6 -6.51 7.59 -2.62
N SER A 7 -7.32 7.17 -3.60
CA SER A 7 -8.76 7.41 -3.57
C SER A 7 -9.60 6.28 -4.17
N ILE A 8 -10.87 6.28 -3.76
CA ILE A 8 -11.99 5.58 -4.41
C ILE A 8 -13.09 6.63 -4.61
N GLY A 9 -13.44 6.93 -5.85
CA GLY A 9 -14.26 8.10 -6.17
C GLY A 9 -13.62 9.39 -5.65
N ASP A 10 -14.42 10.24 -4.99
CA ASP A 10 -13.95 11.54 -4.45
C ASP A 10 -13.29 11.45 -3.06
N HIS A 11 -13.24 10.25 -2.48
CA HIS A 11 -12.79 10.04 -1.10
C HIS A 11 -11.43 9.35 -1.04
N GLY A 12 -10.59 9.77 -0.10
CA GLY A 12 -9.22 9.29 -0.02
C GLY A 12 -8.36 9.99 1.03
N PHE A 13 -7.07 9.74 0.94
CA PHE A 13 -6.05 10.37 1.79
C PHE A 13 -4.74 10.57 1.02
N TRP A 14 -3.93 11.52 1.48
CA TRP A 14 -2.58 11.72 0.95
C TRP A 14 -1.59 10.75 1.59
N MET A 15 -0.66 10.23 0.79
CA MET A 15 0.47 9.44 1.27
C MET A 15 1.78 10.01 0.75
N ARG A 16 2.86 9.81 1.52
CA ARG A 16 4.22 10.01 1.01
C ARG A 16 4.53 8.89 0.03
N ASP A 17 5.08 9.24 -1.13
CA ASP A 17 5.31 8.27 -2.21
C ASP A 17 6.17 7.10 -1.74
N GLY A 18 7.28 7.35 -1.04
CA GLY A 18 8.15 6.26 -0.57
C GLY A 18 7.48 5.30 0.42
N VAL A 19 6.50 5.76 1.20
CA VAL A 19 5.71 4.88 2.08
C VAL A 19 4.72 4.06 1.25
N LEU A 20 4.05 4.70 0.29
CA LEU A 20 3.11 4.03 -0.61
C LEU A 20 3.83 3.00 -1.51
N GLU A 21 4.99 3.31 -2.04
CA GLU A 21 5.80 2.40 -2.84
C GLU A 21 6.25 1.19 -2.01
N LEU A 22 6.74 1.40 -0.79
CA LEU A 22 7.08 0.29 0.12
C LEU A 22 5.86 -0.57 0.44
N TRP A 23 4.73 0.07 0.76
CA TRP A 23 3.47 -0.61 1.04
C TRP A 23 3.03 -1.49 -0.14
N LEU A 24 2.98 -0.95 -1.35
CA LEU A 24 2.58 -1.69 -2.55
C LEU A 24 3.55 -2.84 -2.87
N ARG A 25 4.86 -2.65 -2.66
CA ARG A 25 5.84 -3.73 -2.87
C ARG A 25 5.58 -4.90 -1.95
N LEU A 26 5.36 -4.65 -0.67
CA LEU A 26 5.10 -5.69 0.31
C LEU A 26 3.73 -6.32 0.08
N LEU A 27 2.71 -5.51 -0.21
CA LEU A 27 1.35 -6.01 -0.44
C LEU A 27 1.28 -6.94 -1.65
N ALA A 28 2.04 -6.67 -2.71
CA ALA A 28 2.13 -7.54 -3.87
C ALA A 28 2.69 -8.95 -3.55
N LEU A 29 3.51 -9.10 -2.50
CA LEU A 29 4.02 -10.40 -2.03
C LEU A 29 2.96 -11.21 -1.27
N HIS A 30 1.91 -10.55 -0.79
CA HIS A 30 0.81 -11.14 -0.03
C HIS A 30 -0.44 -11.39 -0.88
N LEU A 31 -0.42 -11.02 -2.17
CA LEU A 31 -1.43 -11.47 -3.12
C LEU A 31 -1.22 -12.98 -3.35
N GLU A 32 -2.11 -13.79 -2.82
CA GLU A 32 -2.16 -15.23 -3.09
C GLU A 32 -2.80 -15.45 -4.45
N ASP A 33 -2.17 -16.28 -5.29
CA ASP A 33 -2.70 -16.64 -6.58
C ASP A 33 -3.84 -17.65 -6.39
N PRO A 34 -5.12 -17.29 -6.64
CA PRO A 34 -6.18 -18.28 -6.58
C PRO A 34 -5.99 -19.28 -7.72
N ALA A 35 -6.43 -20.52 -7.51
CA ALA A 35 -6.29 -21.60 -8.50
C ALA A 35 -7.10 -21.41 -9.80
N ASP A 36 -7.66 -20.22 -10.04
CA ASP A 36 -8.54 -19.89 -11.16
C ASP A 36 -7.82 -18.94 -12.13
N ASP A 37 -7.63 -19.39 -13.37
CA ASP A 37 -6.99 -18.66 -14.47
C ASP A 37 -7.68 -17.32 -14.81
N SER A 38 -8.91 -17.07 -14.32
CA SER A 38 -9.64 -15.82 -14.53
C SER A 38 -9.42 -14.75 -13.45
N SER A 39 -8.53 -15.01 -12.49
CA SER A 39 -8.27 -14.11 -11.37
C SER A 39 -7.64 -12.77 -11.78
N PRO A 40 -8.07 -11.64 -11.19
CA PRO A 40 -7.41 -10.35 -11.41
C PRO A 40 -6.03 -10.25 -10.75
N CYS A 41 -5.61 -11.27 -10.00
CA CYS A 41 -4.42 -11.27 -9.16
C CYS A 41 -3.13 -10.90 -9.92
N ASP A 42 -2.90 -11.48 -11.09
CA ASP A 42 -1.69 -11.20 -11.87
C ASP A 42 -1.63 -9.77 -12.39
N ALA A 43 -2.77 -9.23 -12.82
CA ALA A 43 -2.88 -7.85 -13.29
C ALA A 43 -2.60 -6.87 -12.14
N ILE A 44 -3.27 -7.05 -11.00
CA ILE A 44 -3.10 -6.23 -9.79
C ILE A 44 -1.65 -6.30 -9.29
N ARG A 45 -1.10 -7.52 -9.17
CA ARG A 45 0.29 -7.74 -8.73
C ARG A 45 1.28 -7.04 -9.65
N SER A 46 1.12 -7.18 -10.96
CA SER A 46 2.01 -6.55 -11.93
C SER A 46 1.96 -5.02 -11.86
N GLN A 47 0.77 -4.46 -11.70
CA GLN A 47 0.59 -3.02 -11.52
C GLN A 47 1.26 -2.52 -10.24
N TRP A 48 1.05 -3.20 -9.11
CA TRP A 48 1.63 -2.77 -7.83
C TRP A 48 3.15 -2.93 -7.79
N LEU A 49 3.69 -3.97 -8.42
CA LEU A 49 5.14 -4.12 -8.59
C LEU A 49 5.72 -3.01 -9.47
N LEU A 50 5.01 -2.58 -10.52
CA LEU A 50 5.41 -1.43 -11.33
C LEU A 50 5.36 -0.14 -10.50
N ALA A 51 4.23 0.13 -9.84
CA ALA A 51 3.98 1.33 -9.04
C ALA A 51 4.97 1.48 -7.87
N SER A 52 5.52 0.38 -7.36
CA SER A 52 6.48 0.35 -6.26
C SER A 52 7.95 0.36 -6.67
N ARG A 53 8.28 0.72 -7.91
CA ARG A 53 9.67 0.69 -8.40
C ARG A 53 10.58 1.76 -7.80
N GLY A 54 10.08 2.81 -7.15
CA GLY A 54 10.91 3.89 -6.60
C GLY A 54 11.20 5.04 -7.57
N TYR A 55 10.37 5.19 -8.60
CA TYR A 55 10.54 6.22 -9.65
C TYR A 55 9.46 7.31 -9.60
N PHE A 56 8.38 7.09 -8.86
CA PHE A 56 7.22 7.98 -8.92
C PHE A 56 7.36 9.09 -7.88
N ASN A 57 7.32 10.34 -8.36
CA ASN A 57 7.37 11.53 -7.52
C ASN A 57 6.12 12.38 -7.79
N GLY A 58 5.18 12.35 -6.86
CA GLY A 58 3.92 13.10 -6.89
C GLY A 58 2.78 12.41 -7.64
N CYS A 59 2.99 11.18 -8.14
CA CYS A 59 1.95 10.39 -8.81
C CYS A 59 2.36 8.90 -8.91
N VAL A 60 2.14 8.13 -7.85
CA VAL A 60 2.26 6.66 -7.87
C VAL A 60 1.03 6.09 -8.60
N PRO A 61 1.19 5.27 -9.66
CA PRO A 61 0.08 4.78 -10.47
C PRO A 61 -0.63 3.61 -9.78
N LEU A 62 -1.54 3.93 -8.87
CA LEU A 62 -2.44 3.00 -8.18
C LEU A 62 -3.88 3.26 -8.66
N ASP A 63 -4.53 2.22 -9.18
CA ASP A 63 -5.92 2.26 -9.64
C ASP A 63 -6.79 1.37 -8.72
N LEU A 64 -6.82 1.76 -7.45
CA LEU A 64 -7.49 0.97 -6.41
C LEU A 64 -8.98 0.78 -6.71
N GLU A 65 -9.64 1.79 -7.28
CA GLU A 65 -11.05 1.75 -7.63
C GLU A 65 -11.35 0.67 -8.68
N SER A 66 -10.52 0.57 -9.72
CA SER A 66 -10.61 -0.52 -10.70
C SER A 66 -10.33 -1.88 -10.06
N ASP A 67 -9.28 -1.97 -9.23
CA ASP A 67 -8.86 -3.22 -8.60
C ASP A 67 -9.95 -3.83 -7.68
N ILE A 68 -10.75 -2.99 -7.00
CA ILE A 68 -11.82 -3.44 -6.10
C ILE A 68 -13.22 -3.44 -6.75
N SER A 69 -13.33 -3.14 -8.05
CA SER A 69 -14.61 -3.01 -8.75
C SER A 69 -15.44 -4.31 -8.79
N THR A 70 -14.81 -5.45 -8.50
CA THR A 70 -15.45 -6.75 -8.38
C THR A 70 -15.32 -7.28 -6.95
N ASP A 71 -16.29 -8.07 -6.49
CA ASP A 71 -16.24 -8.70 -5.17
C ASP A 71 -14.99 -9.60 -5.01
N ALA A 72 -14.56 -10.26 -6.09
CA ALA A 72 -13.37 -11.08 -6.11
C ALA A 72 -12.10 -10.25 -5.92
N GLY A 73 -11.95 -9.14 -6.65
CA GLY A 73 -10.82 -8.21 -6.50
C GLY A 73 -10.80 -7.56 -5.13
N ARG A 74 -11.94 -7.07 -4.64
CA ARG A 74 -12.08 -6.52 -3.29
C ARG A 74 -11.66 -7.53 -2.22
N LYS A 75 -12.16 -8.78 -2.29
CA LYS A 75 -11.80 -9.83 -1.34
C LYS A 75 -10.31 -10.15 -1.39
N LEU A 76 -9.75 -10.32 -2.58
CA LEU A 76 -8.33 -10.62 -2.78
C LEU A 76 -7.43 -9.55 -2.12
N ILE A 77 -7.76 -8.28 -2.31
CA ILE A 77 -7.00 -7.16 -1.74
C ILE A 77 -7.14 -7.14 -0.20
N LEU A 78 -8.34 -7.29 0.33
CA LEU A 78 -8.55 -7.34 1.79
C LEU A 78 -7.82 -8.51 2.44
N ASP A 79 -7.81 -9.68 1.81
CA ASP A 79 -7.08 -10.86 2.28
C ASP A 79 -5.56 -10.60 2.25
N ALA A 80 -5.03 -9.97 1.19
CA ALA A 80 -3.62 -9.58 1.11
C ALA A 80 -3.23 -8.56 2.19
N ILE A 81 -4.10 -7.56 2.45
CA ILE A 81 -3.88 -6.57 3.52
C ILE A 81 -3.86 -7.27 4.88
N ALA A 82 -4.80 -8.17 5.15
CA ALA A 82 -4.86 -8.93 6.39
C ALA A 82 -3.62 -9.82 6.59
N SER A 83 -3.17 -10.48 5.52
CA SER A 83 -1.97 -11.31 5.49
C SER A 83 -0.71 -10.49 5.79
N LEU A 84 -0.54 -9.34 5.11
CA LEU A 84 0.59 -8.45 5.35
C LEU A 84 0.56 -7.85 6.75
N ARG A 85 -0.60 -7.39 7.23
CA ARG A 85 -0.77 -6.87 8.58
C ARG A 85 -0.31 -7.88 9.63
N LYS A 86 -0.74 -9.13 9.51
CA LYS A 86 -0.35 -10.21 10.44
C LYS A 86 1.17 -10.43 10.45
N SER A 87 1.82 -10.36 9.29
CA SER A 87 3.29 -10.43 9.21
C SER A 87 3.95 -9.23 9.86
N LEU A 88 3.41 -8.02 9.69
CA LEU A 88 3.93 -6.80 10.30
C LEU A 88 3.74 -6.78 11.83
N GLU A 89 2.62 -7.28 12.34
CA GLU A 89 2.36 -7.38 13.79
C GLU A 89 3.34 -8.34 14.51
N SER A 90 3.91 -9.29 13.77
CA SER A 90 4.95 -10.20 14.28
C SER A 90 6.38 -9.77 13.90
N ALA A 91 6.53 -8.69 13.13
CA ALA A 91 7.82 -8.16 12.73
C ALA A 91 8.49 -7.34 13.86
N PRO A 92 9.82 -7.12 13.78
CA PRO A 92 10.51 -6.18 14.66
C PRO A 92 9.95 -4.75 14.55
N GLU A 93 10.28 -3.88 15.51
CA GLU A 93 9.82 -2.48 15.53
C GLU A 93 10.23 -1.69 14.27
N THR A 94 11.35 -2.06 13.66
CA THR A 94 11.84 -1.49 12.41
C THR A 94 12.17 -2.58 11.41
N LEU A 95 11.92 -2.34 10.13
CA LEU A 95 12.29 -3.25 9.05
C LEU A 95 13.74 -3.04 8.63
N ASP A 96 14.49 -4.13 8.47
CA ASP A 96 15.89 -4.05 8.09
C ASP A 96 16.05 -3.57 6.63
N HIS A 97 16.73 -2.44 6.45
CA HIS A 97 16.92 -1.83 5.14
C HIS A 97 17.77 -2.68 4.18
N HIS A 98 18.70 -3.51 4.68
CA HIS A 98 19.45 -4.43 3.81
C HIS A 98 18.52 -5.45 3.18
N VAL A 99 17.56 -5.98 3.95
CA VAL A 99 16.54 -6.90 3.42
C VAL A 99 15.63 -6.17 2.42
N LEU A 100 15.17 -4.96 2.74
CA LEU A 100 14.33 -4.17 1.83
C LEU A 100 15.04 -3.87 0.50
N ASN A 101 16.34 -3.62 0.52
CA ASN A 101 17.14 -3.38 -0.69
C ASN A 101 17.25 -4.61 -1.62
N LEU A 102 16.92 -5.82 -1.15
CA LEU A 102 16.82 -7.01 -1.99
C LEU A 102 15.53 -7.06 -2.81
N LEU A 103 14.53 -6.24 -2.49
CA LEU A 103 13.21 -6.27 -3.12
C LEU A 103 13.15 -5.55 -4.46
N GLY A 104 14.28 -5.14 -5.04
CA GLY A 104 14.32 -4.58 -6.41
C GLY A 104 13.71 -3.18 -6.54
N PHE A 105 13.91 -2.34 -5.53
CA PHE A 105 13.68 -0.90 -5.63
C PHE A 105 14.81 -0.23 -6.44
N SER A 106 14.49 0.89 -7.09
CA SER A 106 15.47 1.59 -7.94
C SER A 106 16.42 2.50 -7.15
N GLY A 107 16.04 2.87 -5.93
CA GLY A 107 16.86 3.63 -5.01
C GLY A 107 17.07 2.84 -3.71
N PRO A 108 18.25 2.97 -3.07
CA PRO A 108 18.53 2.27 -1.83
C PRO A 108 17.79 2.90 -0.65
N PHE A 109 17.26 2.06 0.25
CA PHE A 109 16.89 2.45 1.59
C PHE A 109 18.16 2.70 2.40
N SER A 110 18.28 3.89 2.98
CA SER A 110 19.42 4.31 3.81
C SER A 110 19.18 4.16 5.31
N GLY A 111 17.98 3.75 5.71
CA GLY A 111 17.61 3.55 7.11
C GLY A 111 16.45 2.57 7.24
N ASN A 112 16.28 2.05 8.45
CA ASN A 112 15.25 1.08 8.77
C ASN A 112 13.90 1.80 8.98
N PRO A 113 12.90 1.63 8.10
CA PRO A 113 11.60 2.23 8.33
C PRO A 113 10.88 1.56 9.51
N ASP A 114 10.15 2.35 10.28
CA ASP A 114 9.37 1.82 11.41
C ASP A 114 8.18 1.00 10.91
N THR A 115 7.98 -0.18 11.51
CA THR A 115 6.89 -1.10 11.19
C THR A 115 5.51 -0.48 11.45
N TRP A 116 5.39 0.37 12.49
CA TRP A 116 4.12 1.04 12.82
C TRP A 116 3.56 1.86 11.65
N ARG A 117 4.44 2.39 10.78
CA ARG A 117 4.02 3.19 9.63
C ARG A 117 3.16 2.38 8.67
N LEU A 118 3.54 1.13 8.43
CA LEU A 118 2.83 0.23 7.54
C LEU A 118 1.55 -0.33 8.18
N LEU A 119 1.53 -0.48 9.52
CA LEU A 119 0.30 -0.83 10.23
C LEU A 119 -0.76 0.27 10.13
N ASP A 120 -0.37 1.54 10.28
CA ASP A 120 -1.26 2.69 10.10
C ASP A 120 -1.77 2.80 8.64
N VAL A 121 -0.92 2.45 7.67
CA VAL A 121 -1.33 2.36 6.25
C VAL A 121 -2.32 1.22 6.03
N ALA A 122 -2.14 0.06 6.65
CA ALA A 122 -3.07 -1.06 6.56
C ALA A 122 -4.47 -0.64 7.04
N ASP A 123 -4.57 0.00 8.20
CA ASP A 123 -5.85 0.50 8.73
C ASP A 123 -6.49 1.53 7.78
N ALA A 124 -5.69 2.46 7.24
CA ALA A 124 -6.18 3.46 6.28
C ALA A 124 -6.73 2.84 4.99
N PHE A 125 -6.04 1.85 4.41
CA PHE A 125 -6.51 1.15 3.20
C PHE A 125 -7.81 0.39 3.47
N VAL A 126 -7.93 -0.31 4.60
CA VAL A 126 -9.18 -1.00 4.95
C VAL A 126 -10.30 0.00 5.15
N ASP A 127 -10.06 1.11 5.86
CA ASP A 127 -11.07 2.16 6.05
C ASP A 127 -11.50 2.77 4.72
N LEU A 128 -10.60 2.94 3.76
CA LEU A 128 -10.93 3.46 2.44
C LEU A 128 -11.78 2.47 1.63
N ILE A 129 -11.38 1.20 1.57
CA ILE A 129 -12.11 0.14 0.86
C ILE A 129 -13.51 -0.07 1.47
N GLU A 130 -13.64 0.08 2.77
CA GLU A 130 -14.90 -0.03 3.50
C GLU A 130 -15.73 1.26 3.52
N GLY A 131 -15.28 2.33 2.84
CA GLY A 131 -16.02 3.60 2.72
C GLY A 131 -16.11 4.41 4.01
N ARG A 132 -15.18 4.20 4.95
CA ARG A 132 -15.10 4.93 6.23
C ARG A 132 -14.27 6.21 6.15
N VAL A 133 -13.49 6.39 5.08
CA VAL A 133 -12.69 7.59 4.84
C VAL A 133 -13.55 8.67 4.19
N ASN A 134 -13.61 9.86 4.83
CA ASN A 134 -14.31 11.03 4.29
C ASN A 134 -13.36 12.12 3.76
N GLY A 135 -12.05 11.89 3.81
CA GLY A 135 -11.05 12.83 3.31
C GLY A 135 -11.17 13.04 1.80
N THR A 136 -10.75 14.20 1.32
CA THR A 136 -10.71 14.52 -0.12
C THR A 136 -9.31 15.01 -0.49
N ALA A 137 -9.06 15.28 -1.78
CA ALA A 137 -7.78 15.84 -2.23
C ALA A 137 -7.42 17.18 -1.55
N LYS A 138 -8.41 17.87 -0.95
CA LYS A 138 -8.19 19.12 -0.19
C LYS A 138 -7.82 18.89 1.28
N THR A 139 -8.00 17.68 1.80
CA THR A 139 -7.77 17.32 3.20
C THR A 139 -6.33 16.83 3.39
N THR A 140 -5.44 17.69 3.89
CA THR A 140 -4.00 17.39 4.04
C THR A 140 -3.57 17.17 5.49
N GLU A 141 -4.53 17.20 6.43
CA GLU A 141 -4.31 17.14 7.87
C GLU A 141 -3.78 15.79 8.36
N TRP A 142 -4.02 14.73 7.59
CA TRP A 142 -3.61 13.37 7.92
C TRP A 142 -3.00 12.66 6.71
N MET A 143 -1.86 12.02 6.95
CA MET A 143 -1.16 11.15 6.00
C MET A 143 -0.75 9.86 6.73
N PRO A 144 -1.32 8.69 6.37
CA PRO A 144 -0.96 7.42 7.00
C PRO A 144 0.56 7.18 6.97
N GLY A 145 1.10 6.63 8.06
CA GLY A 145 2.51 6.28 8.19
C GLY A 145 3.49 7.46 8.20
N SER A 146 2.99 8.70 8.30
CA SER A 146 3.81 9.92 8.34
C SER A 146 4.09 10.42 9.75
N ALA A 147 3.15 10.26 10.68
CA ALA A 147 3.29 10.62 12.09
C ALA A 147 2.53 9.62 12.97
N LYS A 148 3.15 9.19 14.08
CA LYS A 148 2.53 8.26 15.03
C LYS A 148 1.40 9.00 15.74
N ARG A 149 0.18 8.47 15.65
CA ARG A 149 -0.96 8.99 16.43
C ARG A 149 -0.72 8.65 17.91
N ASN A 150 -0.77 9.66 18.77
CA ASN A 150 -0.65 9.50 20.22
C ASN A 150 -1.90 8.84 20.82
#